data_AF-A0A2X2J2M6-F1
#
_entry.id   AF-A0A2X2J2M6-F1
#
_cell.length_a   1.000
_cell.length_b   1.000
_cell.length_c   1.000
_cell.angle_alpha   90.00
_cell.angle_beta   90.00
_cell.angle_gamma   90.00
#
_symmetry.space_group_name_H-M   'P 1'
#
loop_
_entity.id
_entity.type
_entity.pdbx_description
1 polymer ?
#
loop_
_entity_poly.entity_id
_entity_poly.type
_entity_poly.pdbx_seq_one_letter_code
_entity_poly.pdbx_strand_id
1 'polypeptide(L)' 'MGTQEYLLDKAEKKGIQKGKIEGKIEGKIEGKREEAIAIALEFKKMGLPIADIAKGTGLSIEEIEKL' A
#
# COMPACT_ATOMS: atom_id res chain seq x y z
N MET A 1 12.16 -42.58 6.44
CA MET A 1 11.52 -41.27 6.20
C MET A 1 12.63 -40.24 6.09
N GLY A 2 12.94 -39.86 4.84
CA GLY A 2 14.17 -39.19 4.47
C GLY A 2 14.22 -37.74 4.97
N THR A 3 15.37 -37.36 5.50
CA THR A 3 15.70 -35.99 5.94
C THR A 3 15.50 -34.94 4.84
N GLN A 4 15.46 -35.35 3.57
CA GLN A 4 15.25 -34.49 2.41
C GLN A 4 13.81 -33.96 2.27
N GLU A 5 12.78 -34.78 2.56
CA GLU A 5 11.38 -34.33 2.51
C GLU A 5 11.07 -33.25 3.56
N TYR A 6 11.65 -33.39 4.75
CA TYR A 6 11.47 -32.41 5.83
C TYR A 6 12.10 -31.05 5.52
N LEU A 7 13.22 -31.04 4.79
CA LEU A 7 13.90 -29.81 4.39
C LEU A 7 13.13 -29.08 3.28
N LEU A 8 12.55 -29.80 2.32
CA LEU A 8 11.71 -29.21 1.27
C LEU A 8 10.42 -28.59 1.85
N ASP A 9 9.69 -29.33 2.69
CA ASP A 9 8.43 -28.83 3.29
C ASP A 9 8.68 -27.55 4.12
N LYS A 10 9.82 -27.49 4.83
CA LYS A 10 10.21 -26.32 5.62
C LYS A 10 10.62 -25.13 4.74
N ALA A 11 11.23 -25.38 3.58
CA ALA A 11 11.60 -24.36 2.62
C ALA A 11 10.37 -23.76 1.92
N GLU A 12 9.44 -24.61 1.46
CA GLU A 12 8.17 -24.18 0.85
C GLU A 12 7.31 -23.38 1.83
N LYS A 13 7.15 -23.86 3.07
CA LYS A 13 6.40 -23.12 4.10
C LYS A 13 6.99 -21.76 4.42
N LYS A 14 8.32 -21.62 4.39
CA LYS A 14 9.01 -20.33 4.59
C LYS A 14 8.85 -19.41 3.39
N GLY A 15 8.95 -19.93 2.16
CA GLY A 15 8.75 -19.17 0.93
C GLY A 15 7.33 -18.60 0.83
N ILE A 16 6.32 -19.43 1.10
CA ILE A 16 4.91 -19.03 1.06
C ILE A 16 4.59 -18.00 2.16
N GLN A 17 5.13 -18.17 3.37
CA GLN A 17 4.92 -17.18 4.45
C GLN A 17 5.55 -15.83 4.09
N LYS A 18 6.79 -15.81 3.61
CA LYS A 18 7.44 -14.54 3.20
C LYS A 18 6.67 -13.86 2.07
N GLY A 19 6.35 -14.59 1.00
CA GLY A 19 5.62 -14.03 -0.14
C GLY A 19 4.23 -13.48 0.23
N LYS A 20 3.51 -14.14 1.15
CA LYS A 20 2.21 -13.63 1.64
C LYS A 20 2.35 -12.40 2.52
N ILE A 21 3.41 -12.32 3.33
CA ILE A 21 3.64 -11.18 4.22
C ILE A 21 4.09 -9.96 3.40
N GLU A 22 5.05 -10.13 2.50
CA GLU A 22 5.54 -9.06 1.62
C GLU A 22 4.42 -8.55 0.71
N GLY A 23 3.70 -9.44 0.00
CA GLY A 23 2.60 -9.03 -0.88
C GLY A 23 1.41 -8.37 -0.16
N LYS A 24 1.12 -8.74 1.10
CA LYS A 24 0.09 -8.04 1.91
C LYS A 24 0.56 -6.69 2.41
N ILE A 25 1.83 -6.53 2.75
CA ILE A 25 2.36 -5.28 3.26
C ILE A 25 2.49 -4.28 2.12
N GLU A 26 3.08 -4.68 0.99
CA GLU A 26 3.21 -3.84 -0.20
C GLU A 26 1.85 -3.43 -0.74
N GLY A 27 0.94 -4.38 -1.02
CA GLY A 27 -0.38 -4.05 -1.57
C GLY A 27 -1.25 -3.17 -0.66
N LYS A 28 -1.05 -3.23 0.67
CA LYS A 28 -1.80 -2.40 1.63
C LYS A 28 -1.18 -1.01 1.81
N ILE A 29 0.12 -0.86 1.57
CA ILE A 29 0.81 0.43 1.61
C ILE A 29 0.59 1.18 0.28
N GLU A 30 0.72 0.48 -0.85
CA GLU A 30 0.41 1.03 -2.19
C GLU A 30 -1.04 1.48 -2.27
N GLY A 31 -2.00 0.60 -1.93
CA GLY A 31 -3.42 0.94 -2.00
C GLY A 31 -3.81 2.14 -1.13
N LYS A 32 -3.21 2.31 0.06
CA LYS A 32 -3.49 3.47 0.92
C LYS A 32 -2.93 4.78 0.36
N ARG A 33 -1.74 4.75 -0.24
CA ARG A 33 -1.15 5.94 -0.86
C ARG A 33 -1.88 6.29 -2.15
N GLU A 34 -2.17 5.29 -2.98
CA GLU A 34 -2.94 5.48 -4.21
C GLU A 34 -4.35 6.00 -3.93
N GLU A 35 -5.06 5.50 -2.91
CA GLU A 35 -6.34 6.07 -2.49
C GLU A 35 -6.21 7.53 -2.09
N ALA A 36 -5.24 7.87 -1.22
CA ALA A 36 -5.06 9.25 -0.77
C ALA A 36 -4.76 10.20 -1.96
N ILE A 37 -3.93 9.75 -2.91
CA ILE A 37 -3.58 10.50 -4.12
C ILE A 37 -4.78 10.61 -5.07
N ALA A 38 -5.51 9.52 -5.30
CA ALA A 38 -6.69 9.48 -6.16
C ALA A 38 -7.78 10.40 -5.62
N ILE A 39 -8.04 10.36 -4.31
CA ILE A 39 -8.99 11.23 -3.63
C ILE A 39 -8.52 12.69 -3.74
N ALA A 40 -7.23 12.98 -3.54
CA ALA A 40 -6.70 14.33 -3.69
C ALA A 40 -6.87 14.88 -5.12
N LEU A 41 -6.59 14.05 -6.14
CA LEU A 41 -6.80 14.38 -7.54
C LEU A 41 -8.28 14.61 -7.88
N GLU A 42 -9.16 13.78 -7.34
CA GLU A 42 -10.60 13.89 -7.56
C GLU A 42 -11.14 15.19 -6.95
N PHE A 43 -10.73 15.52 -5.72
CA PHE A 43 -11.10 16.79 -5.11
C PHE A 43 -10.52 18.01 -5.84
N LYS A 44 -9.29 17.92 -6.36
CA LYS A 44 -8.69 18.97 -7.21
C LYS A 44 -9.49 19.16 -8.51
N LYS A 45 -9.97 18.07 -9.12
CA LYS A 45 -10.85 18.12 -10.29
C LYS A 45 -12.23 18.71 -9.97
N MET A 46 -12.77 18.46 -8.79
CA MET A 46 -14.02 19.05 -8.32
C MET A 46 -13.89 20.53 -7.93
N GLY A 47 -12.67 21.08 -7.90
CA GLY A 47 -12.41 22.47 -7.55
C GLY A 47 -12.48 22.75 -6.05
N LEU A 48 -12.27 21.73 -5.20
CA LEU A 48 -12.22 21.94 -3.75
C LEU A 48 -10.94 22.71 -3.35
N PRO A 49 -11.01 23.50 -2.26
CA PRO A 49 -9.83 24.13 -1.69
C PRO A 49 -8.84 23.08 -1.20
N ILE A 50 -7.55 23.29 -1.48
CA ILE A 50 -6.45 22.39 -1.08
C ILE A 50 -6.47 22.12 0.45
N ALA A 51 -6.94 23.08 1.24
CA ALA A 51 -7.13 22.94 2.68
C ALA A 51 -8.17 21.86 3.07
N ASP A 52 -9.26 21.73 2.32
CA ASP A 52 -10.28 20.69 2.54
C ASP A 52 -9.80 19.34 2.01
N ILE A 53 -9.05 19.34 0.90
CA ILE A 53 -8.37 18.15 0.38
C ILE A 53 -7.41 17.58 1.42
N ALA A 54 -6.58 18.44 2.03
CA ALA A 54 -5.65 18.07 3.09
C ALA A 54 -6.37 17.47 4.30
N LYS A 55 -7.52 18.04 4.70
CA LYS A 55 -8.35 17.48 5.78
C LYS A 55 -8.98 16.14 5.43
N GLY A 56 -9.45 15.95 4.19
CA GLY A 56 -10.12 14.72 3.75
C GLY A 56 -9.18 13.56 3.47
N THR A 57 -7.98 13.85 2.98
CA THR A 57 -6.96 12.83 2.60
C THR A 57 -5.89 12.61 3.67
N GLY A 58 -5.74 13.55 4.61
CA GLY A 58 -4.64 13.56 5.58
C GLY A 58 -3.28 13.86 4.96
N LEU A 59 -3.23 14.29 3.69
CA LEU A 59 -2.02 14.75 3.01
C LEU A 59 -1.74 16.20 3.38
N SER A 60 -0.46 16.58 3.38
CA SER A 60 -0.06 17.97 3.52
C SER A 60 -0.43 18.79 2.28
N ILE A 61 -0.71 20.08 2.47
CA ILE A 61 -1.02 21.01 1.39
C ILE A 61 0.08 20.98 0.32
N GLU A 62 1.35 20.94 0.73
CA GLU A 62 2.50 20.82 -0.18
C GLU A 62 2.50 19.52 -1.00
N GLU A 63 2.06 18.39 -0.43
CA GLU A 63 1.97 17.11 -1.14
C GLU A 63 0.87 17.18 -2.21
N ILE A 64 -0.26 17.82 -1.89
CA ILE A 64 -1.38 18.00 -2.82
C ILE A 64 -1.05 19.01 -3.92
N GLU A 65 -0.22 20.02 -3.62
CA GLU A 65 0.23 21.01 -4.60
C GLU A 65 1.26 20.42 -5.58
N LYS A 66 2.08 19.46 -5.10
CA LYS A 66 3.02 18.69 -5.92
C LYS A 66 2.38 17.59 -6.78
N LEU A 67 1.16 17.16 -6.44
CA LEU A 67 0.33 16.21 -7.20
C LEU A 67 -0.37 16.87 -8.39
#